data_AF-A0A1X0UN87-F1
#
_entry.id   AF-A0A1X0UN87-F1
#
_cell.length_a   1.000
_cell.length_b   1.000
_cell.length_c   1.000
_cell.angle_alpha   90.00
_cell.angle_beta   90.00
_cell.angle_gamma   90.00
#
_symmetry.space_group_name_H-M   'P 1'
#
loop_
_entity.id
_entity.type
_entity.pdbx_description
1 polymer ?
#
loop_
_entity_poly.entity_id
_entity_poly.type
_entity_poly.pdbx_seq_one_letter_code
_entity_poly.pdbx_strand_id
1 'polypeptide(L)'
;MTVYLSSESVITLNSTLCGGRIADRDGLDAALARPASGHLDGEYFEGLWRKAAAYLHGLSTTQYFDDGNKRTAWLSAITFLRLNGVDIPTVPAIEAEAFVRAVAADLFANDVERDRTVEAAAEWLREQTAGLKSLVLDPRVEYAFMAAQAEIDPAGGLFTVTSGGLGLLIAHSLPMSMTIPLVLRVHWTEEDARAVERVFEVSIYESDTREIVYEDDYTLRDAVPRTELWHHPNGMQPGVYYLIMTPTFVREAQHTVDVYLNGHRALSLPLGVTTRPDVPDDASTVYVQPA
;
A
#
# COMPACT_ATOMS: atom_id res chain seq x y z
N MET A 1 4.19 -0.06 27.70
CA MET A 1 3.26 -1.10 28.15
C MET A 1 2.34 -1.43 26.99
N THR A 2 2.21 -2.69 26.59
CA THR A 2 1.32 -3.08 25.49
C THR A 2 -0.13 -3.10 25.97
N VAL A 3 -1.02 -2.44 25.22
CA VAL A 3 -2.46 -2.41 25.48
C VAL A 3 -3.14 -3.47 24.62
N TYR A 4 -3.81 -4.43 25.26
CA TYR A 4 -4.49 -5.54 24.59
C TYR A 4 -5.99 -5.29 24.45
N LEU A 5 -6.62 -5.94 23.47
CA LEU A 5 -8.06 -5.86 23.26
C LEU A 5 -8.81 -6.70 24.29
N SER A 6 -9.92 -6.16 24.81
CA SER A 6 -10.87 -6.93 25.60
C SER A 6 -11.95 -7.54 24.70
N SER A 7 -12.50 -8.68 25.13
CA SER A 7 -13.58 -9.37 24.43
C SER A 7 -14.80 -8.50 24.24
N GLU A 8 -15.17 -7.72 25.26
CA GLU A 8 -16.28 -6.76 25.16
C GLU A 8 -16.03 -5.70 24.07
N SER A 9 -14.79 -5.23 23.92
CA SER A 9 -14.43 -4.28 22.86
C SER A 9 -14.57 -4.91 21.47
N VAL A 10 -14.13 -6.16 21.32
CA VAL A 10 -14.20 -6.89 20.03
C VAL A 10 -15.63 -7.28 19.67
N ILE A 11 -16.45 -7.68 20.64
CA ILE A 11 -17.88 -7.96 20.46
C ILE A 11 -18.62 -6.69 20.05
N THR A 12 -18.34 -5.56 20.72
CA THR A 12 -18.91 -4.26 20.37
C THR A 12 -18.49 -3.83 18.97
N LEU A 13 -17.22 -4.01 18.62
CA LEU A 13 -16.68 -3.73 17.30
C LEU A 13 -17.38 -4.56 16.21
N ASN A 14 -17.53 -5.88 16.40
CA ASN A 14 -18.21 -6.73 15.42
C ASN A 14 -19.69 -6.33 15.24
N SER A 15 -20.43 -6.21 16.33
CA SER A 15 -21.86 -5.87 16.27
C SER A 15 -22.14 -4.49 15.68
N THR A 16 -21.22 -3.53 15.88
CA THR A 16 -21.38 -2.15 15.38
C THR A 16 -20.93 -2.00 13.93
N LEU A 17 -19.83 -2.64 13.54
CA LEU A 17 -19.15 -2.38 12.25
C LEU A 17 -19.21 -3.55 11.27
N CYS A 18 -19.44 -4.77 11.74
CA CYS A 18 -19.42 -5.99 10.93
C CYS A 18 -20.79 -6.66 10.80
N GLY A 19 -21.76 -6.31 11.65
CA GLY A 19 -23.14 -6.78 11.58
C GLY A 19 -23.39 -8.18 12.14
N GLY A 20 -22.43 -8.74 12.87
CA GLY A 20 -22.54 -10.08 13.48
C GLY A 20 -22.92 -10.06 14.97
N ARG A 21 -23.06 -11.26 15.52
CA ARG A 21 -23.30 -11.54 16.93
C ARG A 21 -22.34 -12.64 17.40
N ILE A 22 -21.97 -12.58 18.67
CA ILE A 22 -21.11 -13.60 19.28
C ILE A 22 -21.79 -14.98 19.23
N ALA A 23 -21.04 -15.97 18.74
CA ALA A 23 -21.44 -17.37 18.68
C ALA A 23 -20.64 -18.22 19.67
N ASP A 24 -19.35 -17.93 19.85
CA ASP A 24 -18.46 -18.63 20.79
C ASP A 24 -17.60 -17.62 21.58
N ARG A 25 -18.02 -17.36 22.82
CA ARG A 25 -17.34 -16.41 23.71
C ARG A 25 -16.04 -16.97 24.28
N ASP A 26 -16.03 -18.24 24.66
CA ASP A 26 -14.85 -18.86 25.28
C ASP A 26 -13.72 -19.02 24.27
N GLY A 27 -14.07 -19.39 23.03
CA GLY A 27 -13.13 -19.42 21.92
C GLY A 27 -12.58 -18.03 21.57
N LEU A 28 -13.43 -16.99 21.60
CA LEU A 28 -12.98 -15.62 21.42
C LEU A 28 -11.99 -15.20 22.53
N ASP A 29 -12.31 -15.45 23.80
CA ASP A 29 -11.45 -15.13 24.94
C ASP A 29 -10.07 -15.80 24.79
N ALA A 30 -10.03 -17.06 24.37
CA ALA A 30 -8.78 -17.78 24.10
C ALA A 30 -8.00 -17.17 22.92
N ALA A 31 -8.67 -16.82 21.83
CA ALA A 31 -8.04 -16.18 20.67
C ALA A 31 -7.45 -14.81 21.03
N LEU A 32 -8.13 -14.02 21.86
CA LEU A 32 -7.66 -12.70 22.27
C LEU A 32 -6.52 -12.74 23.28
N ALA A 33 -6.37 -13.84 24.02
CA ALA A 33 -5.22 -14.09 24.89
C ALA A 33 -3.96 -14.53 24.12
N ARG A 34 -4.11 -15.13 22.92
CA ARG A 34 -3.00 -15.67 22.12
C ARG A 34 -1.86 -14.66 21.89
N PRO A 35 -2.08 -13.38 21.55
CA PRO A 35 -0.99 -12.42 21.31
C PRO A 35 -0.13 -12.10 22.53
N ALA A 36 -0.61 -12.40 23.74
CA ALA A 36 0.17 -12.26 24.98
C ALA A 36 0.81 -13.59 25.43
N SER A 37 0.63 -14.67 24.67
CA SER A 37 1.13 -15.98 25.07
C SER A 37 2.64 -16.13 24.81
N GLY A 38 3.26 -16.96 25.63
CA GLY A 38 4.71 -17.19 25.64
C GLY A 38 5.07 -18.34 26.57
N HIS A 39 6.37 -18.57 26.71
CA HIS A 39 6.95 -19.46 27.71
C HIS A 39 7.76 -18.66 28.73
N LEU A 40 8.42 -19.36 29.66
CA LEU A 40 9.17 -18.73 30.74
C LEU A 40 10.29 -17.79 30.26
N ASP A 41 10.81 -18.02 29.05
CA ASP A 41 12.00 -17.34 28.50
C ASP A 41 11.69 -16.40 27.33
N GLY A 42 10.41 -16.19 26.98
CA GLY A 42 10.05 -15.32 25.86
C GLY A 42 8.58 -15.36 25.45
N GLU A 43 8.18 -14.34 24.69
CA GLU A 43 6.86 -14.27 24.05
C GLU A 43 6.88 -15.05 22.72
N TYR A 44 5.79 -15.74 22.38
CA TYR A 44 5.68 -16.38 21.06
C TYR A 44 5.53 -15.35 19.93
N PHE A 45 4.95 -14.19 20.24
CA PHE A 45 4.68 -13.12 19.28
C PHE A 45 5.43 -11.85 19.69
N GLU A 46 6.75 -11.85 19.52
CA GLU A 46 7.57 -10.69 19.89
C GLU A 46 7.31 -9.48 19.00
N GLY A 47 6.95 -8.35 19.62
CA GLY A 47 6.68 -7.08 18.95
C GLY A 47 5.24 -6.89 18.48
N LEU A 48 4.85 -5.63 18.25
CA LEU A 48 3.46 -5.26 17.94
C LEU A 48 2.94 -5.90 16.64
N TRP A 49 3.79 -6.06 15.63
CA TRP A 49 3.41 -6.63 14.34
C TRP A 49 2.99 -8.09 14.43
N ARG A 50 3.76 -8.91 15.14
CA ARG A 50 3.43 -10.33 15.38
C ARG A 50 2.18 -10.47 16.24
N LYS A 51 2.02 -9.62 17.26
CA LYS A 51 0.82 -9.60 18.10
C LYS A 51 -0.43 -9.23 17.30
N ALA A 52 -0.34 -8.24 16.40
CA ALA A 52 -1.42 -7.86 15.49
C ALA A 52 -1.75 -8.98 14.50
N ALA A 53 -0.74 -9.61 13.92
CA ALA A 53 -0.89 -10.75 13.03
C ALA A 53 -1.53 -11.96 13.73
N ALA A 54 -1.20 -12.20 15.00
CA ALA A 54 -1.83 -13.24 15.81
C ALA A 54 -3.35 -12.98 16.02
N TYR A 55 -3.75 -11.72 16.26
CA TYR A 55 -5.18 -11.34 16.27
C TYR A 55 -5.84 -11.59 14.92
N LEU A 56 -5.22 -11.11 13.83
CA LEU A 56 -5.75 -11.25 12.48
C LEU A 56 -5.94 -12.73 12.12
N HIS A 57 -4.92 -13.54 12.33
CA HIS A 57 -4.96 -14.96 12.00
C HIS A 57 -5.98 -15.71 12.87
N GLY A 58 -5.93 -15.55 14.20
CA GLY A 58 -6.82 -16.29 15.12
C GLY A 58 -8.31 -15.99 14.90
N LEU A 59 -8.65 -14.73 14.62
CA LEU A 59 -10.05 -14.32 14.42
C LEU A 59 -10.57 -14.57 12.99
N SER A 60 -9.68 -14.71 12.00
CA SER A 60 -10.10 -14.90 10.60
C SER A 60 -10.24 -16.36 10.20
N THR A 61 -9.50 -17.27 10.85
CA THR A 61 -9.54 -18.72 10.63
C THR A 61 -10.65 -19.43 11.43
N THR A 62 -11.25 -18.75 12.40
CA THR A 62 -12.29 -19.31 13.27
C THR A 62 -13.60 -18.53 13.17
N GLN A 63 -14.74 -19.20 13.38
CA GLN A 63 -16.08 -18.60 13.32
C GLN A 63 -16.62 -18.27 14.72
N TYR A 64 -15.97 -17.33 15.43
CA TYR A 64 -16.43 -16.91 16.78
C TYR A 64 -17.72 -16.09 16.75
N PHE A 65 -18.03 -15.49 15.60
CA PHE A 65 -19.25 -14.74 15.32
C PHE A 65 -20.08 -15.45 14.24
N ASP A 66 -21.39 -15.20 14.20
CA ASP A 66 -22.27 -15.71 13.14
C ASP A 66 -21.99 -15.08 11.76
N ASP A 67 -21.56 -13.83 11.73
CA ASP A 67 -21.05 -13.12 10.56
C ASP A 67 -19.90 -12.17 10.92
N GLY A 68 -19.12 -11.80 9.92
CA GLY A 68 -18.14 -10.73 10.02
C GLY A 68 -16.80 -11.13 10.63
N ASN A 69 -16.51 -12.43 10.81
CA ASN A 69 -15.26 -12.91 11.40
C ASN A 69 -14.01 -12.29 10.75
N LYS A 70 -13.92 -12.35 9.41
CA LYS A 70 -12.80 -11.76 8.65
C LYS A 70 -12.69 -10.23 8.83
N ARG A 71 -13.82 -9.52 8.78
CA ARG A 71 -13.89 -8.06 9.00
C ARG A 71 -13.48 -7.69 10.43
N THR A 72 -13.89 -8.50 11.40
CA THR A 72 -13.55 -8.35 12.82
C THR A 72 -12.07 -8.61 13.07
N ALA A 73 -11.50 -9.61 12.40
CA ALA A 73 -10.09 -9.93 12.48
C ALA A 73 -9.21 -8.78 11.99
N TRP A 74 -9.54 -8.22 10.82
CA TRP A 74 -8.90 -7.03 10.27
C TRP A 74 -8.96 -5.87 11.25
N LEU A 75 -10.17 -5.48 11.63
CA LEU A 75 -10.39 -4.33 12.51
C LEU A 75 -9.76 -4.52 13.90
N SER A 76 -9.69 -5.74 14.43
CA SER A 76 -9.02 -6.05 15.69
C SER A 76 -7.51 -5.84 15.57
N ALA A 77 -6.87 -6.34 14.50
CA ALA A 77 -5.45 -6.13 14.27
C ALA A 77 -5.10 -4.63 14.12
N ILE A 78 -5.88 -3.88 13.34
CA ILE A 78 -5.69 -2.43 13.17
C ILE A 78 -5.93 -1.67 14.49
N THR A 79 -7.00 -2.01 15.22
CA THR A 79 -7.32 -1.36 16.50
C THR A 79 -6.24 -1.62 17.54
N PHE A 80 -5.72 -2.85 17.62
CA PHE A 80 -4.61 -3.18 18.51
C PHE A 80 -3.38 -2.32 18.19
N LEU A 81 -2.98 -2.20 16.93
CA LEU A 81 -1.84 -1.38 16.54
C LEU A 81 -2.05 0.08 16.91
N ARG A 82 -3.24 0.64 16.62
CA ARG A 82 -3.58 2.03 16.96
C ARG A 82 -3.54 2.29 18.47
N LEU A 83 -4.08 1.37 19.29
CA LEU A 83 -4.02 1.48 20.75
C LEU A 83 -2.58 1.47 21.30
N ASN A 84 -1.64 0.93 20.53
CA ASN A 84 -0.22 0.86 20.86
C ASN A 84 0.64 1.90 20.12
N GLY A 85 0.02 2.93 19.55
CA GLY A 85 0.72 4.06 18.93
C GLY A 85 1.19 3.82 17.50
N VAL A 86 0.66 2.79 16.83
CA VAL A 86 0.97 2.47 15.44
C VAL A 86 -0.27 2.69 14.57
N ASP A 87 -0.27 3.74 13.77
CA ASP A 87 -1.33 3.95 12.77
C ASP A 87 -0.98 3.23 11.47
N ILE A 88 -1.89 2.36 11.02
CA ILE A 88 -1.83 1.82 9.66
C ILE A 88 -2.56 2.78 8.72
N PRO A 89 -1.95 3.13 7.59
CA PRO A 89 -2.64 3.74 6.46
C PRO A 89 -3.99 3.12 6.11
N THR A 90 -4.83 3.92 5.46
CA THR A 90 -6.04 3.41 4.81
C THR A 90 -5.58 2.47 3.71
N VAL A 91 -5.79 1.17 3.91
CA VAL A 91 -5.58 0.14 2.89
C VAL A 91 -6.84 0.09 2.02
N PRO A 92 -6.73 0.05 0.68
CA PRO A 92 -7.87 -0.17 -0.20
C PRO A 92 -8.66 -1.41 0.20
N ALA A 93 -9.99 -1.32 0.20
CA ALA A 93 -10.86 -2.38 0.74
C ALA A 93 -10.62 -3.75 0.06
N ILE A 94 -10.37 -3.76 -1.24
CA ILE A 94 -10.11 -4.99 -2.00
C ILE A 94 -8.78 -5.64 -1.61
N GLU A 95 -7.74 -4.84 -1.34
CA GLU A 95 -6.42 -5.33 -0.92
C GLU A 95 -6.50 -5.92 0.49
N ALA A 96 -7.10 -5.17 1.42
CA ALA A 96 -7.34 -5.66 2.77
C ALA A 96 -8.18 -6.95 2.75
N GLU A 97 -9.23 -7.01 1.93
CA GLU A 97 -10.06 -8.21 1.80
C GLU A 97 -9.26 -9.39 1.24
N ALA A 98 -8.52 -9.20 0.14
CA ALA A 98 -7.72 -10.26 -0.47
C ALA A 98 -6.67 -10.81 0.51
N PHE A 99 -5.98 -9.92 1.22
CA PHE A 99 -4.99 -10.28 2.22
C PHE A 99 -5.61 -11.03 3.40
N VAL A 100 -6.70 -10.51 3.98
CA VAL A 100 -7.40 -11.19 5.09
C VAL A 100 -7.91 -12.57 4.65
N ARG A 101 -8.37 -12.71 3.41
CA ARG A 101 -8.77 -14.02 2.85
C ARG A 101 -7.58 -14.97 2.72
N ALA A 102 -6.41 -14.49 2.30
CA ALA A 102 -5.20 -15.30 2.22
C ALA A 102 -4.74 -15.79 3.61
N VAL A 103 -4.78 -14.91 4.61
CA VAL A 103 -4.50 -15.28 6.02
C VAL A 103 -5.54 -16.27 6.54
N ALA A 104 -6.82 -16.03 6.30
CA ALA A 104 -7.90 -16.92 6.75
C ALA A 104 -7.88 -18.31 6.10
N ALA A 105 -7.25 -18.43 4.93
CA ALA A 105 -7.08 -19.68 4.20
C ALA A 105 -5.71 -20.33 4.43
N ASP A 106 -4.89 -19.76 5.32
CA ASP A 106 -3.54 -20.25 5.63
C ASP A 106 -2.63 -20.43 4.39
N LEU A 107 -2.77 -19.53 3.41
CA LEU A 107 -2.08 -19.70 2.11
C LEU A 107 -0.55 -19.62 2.17
N PHE A 108 0.01 -19.09 3.26
CA PHE A 108 1.45 -18.95 3.46
C PHE A 108 2.04 -20.09 4.30
N ALA A 109 1.20 -20.99 4.82
CA ALA A 109 1.66 -22.11 5.63
C ALA A 109 2.62 -23.01 4.84
N ASN A 110 3.62 -23.56 5.53
CA ASN A 110 4.52 -24.56 4.95
C ASN A 110 4.92 -25.59 6.03
N ASP A 111 5.51 -26.70 5.60
CA ASP A 111 5.85 -27.83 6.49
C ASP A 111 7.04 -27.55 7.43
N VAL A 112 7.76 -26.44 7.22
CA VAL A 112 8.98 -26.08 7.94
C VAL A 112 8.67 -25.12 9.10
N GLU A 113 7.77 -24.17 8.88
CA GLU A 113 7.45 -23.06 9.78
C GLU A 113 5.95 -23.03 10.08
N ARG A 114 5.54 -23.60 11.22
CA ARG A 114 4.12 -23.70 11.62
C ARG A 114 3.39 -22.36 11.72
N ASP A 115 4.09 -21.27 12.00
CA ASP A 115 3.51 -19.92 12.14
C ASP A 115 3.80 -19.03 10.93
N ARG A 116 4.20 -19.58 9.76
CA ARG A 116 4.55 -18.79 8.58
C ARG A 116 3.46 -17.82 8.15
N THR A 117 2.18 -18.20 8.23
CA THR A 117 1.04 -17.30 7.95
C THR A 117 1.04 -16.09 8.87
N VAL A 118 1.36 -16.26 10.14
CA VAL A 118 1.44 -15.16 11.11
C VAL A 118 2.64 -14.27 10.82
N GLU A 119 3.80 -14.85 10.51
CA GLU A 119 4.99 -14.08 10.14
C GLU A 119 4.78 -13.27 8.86
N ALA A 120 4.25 -13.88 7.79
CA ALA A 120 3.90 -13.20 6.55
C ALA A 120 2.89 -12.07 6.79
N ALA A 121 1.91 -12.29 7.68
CA ALA A 121 0.96 -11.26 8.01
C ALA A 121 1.59 -10.10 8.81
N ALA A 122 2.55 -10.39 9.69
CA ALA A 122 3.29 -9.38 10.44
C ALA A 122 4.21 -8.55 9.55
N GLU A 123 4.88 -9.18 8.58
CA GLU A 123 5.67 -8.54 7.52
C GLU A 123 4.79 -7.57 6.72
N TRP A 124 3.67 -8.06 6.19
CA TRP A 124 2.76 -7.25 5.39
C TRP A 124 2.21 -6.06 6.19
N LEU A 125 1.75 -6.25 7.43
CA LEU A 125 1.26 -5.15 8.27
C LEU A 125 2.33 -4.08 8.53
N ARG A 126 3.60 -4.49 8.67
CA ARG A 126 4.73 -3.57 8.82
C ARG A 126 5.00 -2.80 7.53
N GLU A 127 5.01 -3.49 6.39
CA GLU A 127 5.22 -2.87 5.06
C GLU A 127 4.15 -1.82 4.76
N GLN A 128 2.89 -2.08 5.12
CA GLN A 128 1.81 -1.10 4.96
C GLN A 128 2.07 0.19 5.75
N THR A 129 2.82 0.13 6.86
CA THR A 129 3.22 1.33 7.61
C THR A 129 4.49 2.00 7.09
N ALA A 130 5.37 1.25 6.44
CA ALA A 130 6.64 1.75 5.91
C ALA A 130 6.51 2.33 4.48
N GLY A 131 5.53 1.89 3.69
CA GLY A 131 5.64 1.95 2.23
C GLY A 131 4.94 3.06 1.45
N LEU A 132 3.71 3.52 1.81
CA LEU A 132 2.90 4.26 0.81
C LEU A 132 2.21 5.56 1.24
N LYS A 133 2.10 5.91 2.53
CA LYS A 133 1.39 7.14 2.96
C LYS A 133 2.24 8.34 3.36
N SER A 134 3.55 8.22 3.57
CA SER A 134 4.37 9.44 3.69
C SER A 134 4.61 10.11 2.33
N LEU A 135 4.39 9.35 1.25
CA LEU A 135 4.65 9.74 -0.11
C LEU A 135 3.41 10.38 -0.75
N VAL A 136 2.19 9.87 -0.49
CA VAL A 136 0.94 10.44 -1.02
C VAL A 136 0.32 11.45 -0.04
N LEU A 137 0.18 12.69 -0.49
CA LEU A 137 -0.28 13.84 0.30
C LEU A 137 -1.73 14.24 0.01
N ASP A 138 -2.19 14.07 -1.23
CA ASP A 138 -3.55 14.42 -1.63
C ASP A 138 -4.49 13.20 -1.48
N PRO A 139 -5.60 13.33 -0.74
CA PRO A 139 -6.51 12.23 -0.46
C PRO A 139 -7.23 11.68 -1.70
N ARG A 140 -7.19 12.39 -2.83
CA ARG A 140 -7.74 11.92 -4.11
C ARG A 140 -6.87 10.84 -4.73
N VAL A 141 -5.58 10.78 -4.41
CA VAL A 141 -4.67 9.78 -4.97
C VAL A 141 -4.76 8.51 -4.13
N GLU A 142 -5.26 7.43 -4.73
CA GLU A 142 -5.38 6.11 -4.08
C GLU A 142 -4.02 5.42 -3.99
N TYR A 143 -3.27 5.44 -5.09
CA TYR A 143 -1.90 4.95 -5.17
C TYR A 143 -1.16 5.66 -6.31
N ALA A 144 0.17 5.68 -6.20
CA ALA A 144 1.06 6.00 -7.30
C ALA A 144 2.36 5.22 -7.18
N PHE A 145 2.91 4.78 -8.31
CA PHE A 145 4.21 4.12 -8.35
C PHE A 145 4.88 4.32 -9.70
N MET A 146 6.22 4.34 -9.70
CA MET A 146 7.01 4.24 -10.91
C MET A 146 7.19 2.77 -11.31
N ALA A 147 7.37 2.51 -12.60
CA ALA A 147 7.65 1.19 -13.14
C ALA A 147 8.81 1.25 -14.15
N ALA A 148 9.45 0.11 -14.41
CA ALA A 148 10.44 0.02 -15.49
C ALA A 148 9.75 -0.02 -16.87
N GLN A 149 8.63 -0.75 -16.96
CA GLN A 149 7.77 -0.78 -18.12
C GLN A 149 6.32 -0.88 -17.66
N ALA A 150 5.40 -0.20 -18.36
CA ALA A 150 4.00 -0.55 -18.29
C ALA A 150 3.37 -0.51 -19.69
N GLU A 151 2.62 -1.55 -20.02
CA GLU A 151 1.80 -1.63 -21.22
C GLU A 151 0.34 -1.52 -20.82
N ILE A 152 -0.42 -0.67 -21.52
CA ILE A 152 -1.86 -0.53 -21.31
C ILE A 152 -2.55 -1.29 -22.43
N ASP A 153 -3.47 -2.20 -22.07
CA ASP A 153 -4.41 -2.77 -23.03
C ASP A 153 -5.21 -1.61 -23.68
N PRO A 154 -5.27 -1.51 -25.02
CA PRO A 154 -6.11 -0.53 -25.72
C PRO A 154 -7.57 -0.45 -25.22
N ALA A 155 -8.08 -1.51 -24.58
CA ALA A 155 -9.40 -1.53 -23.94
C ALA A 155 -9.48 -0.84 -22.55
N GLY A 156 -8.37 -0.30 -22.04
CA GLY A 156 -8.33 0.64 -20.91
C GLY A 156 -8.51 0.03 -19.51
N GLY A 157 -8.38 -1.29 -19.36
CA GLY A 157 -8.69 -1.97 -18.10
C GLY A 157 -7.56 -2.82 -17.49
N LEU A 158 -6.63 -3.30 -18.31
CA LEU A 158 -5.54 -4.17 -17.87
C LEU A 158 -4.21 -3.51 -18.20
N PHE A 159 -3.32 -3.39 -17.21
CA PHE A 159 -1.94 -2.99 -17.42
C PHE A 159 -1.02 -4.17 -17.10
N THR A 160 -0.07 -4.44 -17.98
CA THR A 160 1.07 -5.28 -17.64
C THR A 160 2.16 -4.36 -17.13
N VAL A 161 2.57 -4.53 -15.88
CA VAL A 161 3.65 -3.74 -15.27
C VAL A 161 4.84 -4.65 -15.02
N THR A 162 6.00 -4.23 -15.51
CA THR A 162 7.29 -4.82 -15.16
C THR A 162 7.97 -3.92 -14.15
N SER A 163 8.36 -4.50 -13.01
CA SER A 163 9.07 -3.80 -11.93
C SER A 163 8.32 -2.58 -11.38
N GLY A 164 7.06 -2.75 -11.00
CA GLY A 164 6.28 -1.71 -10.31
C GLY A 164 6.81 -1.44 -8.90
N GLY A 165 6.77 -0.18 -8.47
CA GLY A 165 7.39 0.27 -7.22
C GLY A 165 8.88 0.61 -7.37
N LEU A 166 9.28 1.03 -8.57
CA LEU A 166 10.64 1.44 -8.88
C LEU A 166 11.10 2.58 -7.95
N GLY A 167 12.19 2.35 -7.21
CA GLY A 167 12.82 3.36 -6.33
C GLY A 167 14.34 3.45 -6.47
N LEU A 168 14.97 2.57 -7.27
CA LEU A 168 16.39 2.63 -7.61
C LEU A 168 16.60 2.32 -9.10
N LEU A 169 17.44 3.13 -9.73
CA LEU A 169 18.01 2.88 -11.04
C LEU A 169 19.49 2.57 -10.93
N ILE A 170 19.91 1.51 -11.62
CA ILE A 170 21.31 1.12 -11.75
C ILE A 170 21.66 1.26 -13.23
N ALA A 171 22.56 2.20 -13.52
CA ALA A 171 23.04 2.49 -14.86
C ALA A 171 24.40 1.82 -15.10
N HIS A 172 24.68 1.36 -16.31
CA HIS A 172 26.05 0.95 -16.67
C HIS A 172 27.02 2.15 -16.64
N SER A 173 26.58 3.28 -17.20
CA SER A 173 27.32 4.54 -17.21
C SER A 173 26.38 5.75 -17.20
N LEU A 174 26.93 6.94 -16.91
CA LEU A 174 26.21 8.21 -16.97
C LEU A 174 26.88 9.14 -18.00
N PRO A 175 26.11 10.00 -18.69
CA PRO A 175 24.69 10.26 -18.50
C PRO A 175 23.78 9.13 -19.02
N MET A 176 22.64 8.94 -18.36
CA MET A 176 21.61 7.96 -18.74
C MET A 176 20.27 8.66 -18.94
N SER A 177 19.70 8.54 -20.14
CA SER A 177 18.31 8.90 -20.43
C SER A 177 17.47 7.63 -20.48
N MET A 178 16.31 7.65 -19.85
CA MET A 178 15.41 6.50 -19.88
C MET A 178 13.95 6.91 -19.75
N THR A 179 13.07 6.04 -20.22
CA THR A 179 11.63 6.19 -20.02
C THR A 179 11.22 5.59 -18.69
N ILE A 180 10.62 6.41 -17.82
CA ILE A 180 10.08 5.98 -16.53
C ILE A 180 8.58 6.23 -16.55
N PRO A 181 7.77 5.18 -16.67
CA PRO A 181 6.36 5.32 -16.45
C PRO A 181 5.98 5.54 -14.99
N LEU A 182 5.10 6.51 -14.77
CA LEU A 182 4.43 6.78 -13.50
C LEU A 182 2.95 6.40 -13.63
N VAL A 183 2.53 5.41 -12.85
CA VAL A 183 1.14 4.97 -12.79
C VAL A 183 0.51 5.54 -11.54
N LEU A 184 -0.68 6.14 -11.67
CA LEU A 184 -1.43 6.66 -10.52
C LEU A 184 -2.93 6.43 -10.70
N ARG A 185 -3.63 6.23 -9.58
CA ARG A 185 -5.09 6.11 -9.55
C ARG A 185 -5.69 7.24 -8.74
N VAL A 186 -6.62 7.97 -9.34
CA VAL A 186 -7.19 9.20 -8.78
C VAL A 186 -8.71 9.11 -8.68
N HIS A 187 -9.23 9.43 -7.50
CA HIS A 187 -10.64 9.63 -7.19
C HIS A 187 -11.00 11.09 -7.39
N TRP A 188 -11.59 11.40 -8.54
CA TRP A 188 -12.03 12.74 -8.85
C TRP A 188 -13.21 13.18 -7.97
N THR A 189 -13.22 14.47 -7.66
CA THR A 189 -14.40 15.12 -7.06
C THR A 189 -15.38 15.56 -8.14
N GLU A 190 -16.61 15.92 -7.76
CA GLU A 190 -17.53 16.57 -8.71
C GLU A 190 -16.99 17.90 -9.26
N GLU A 191 -16.19 18.61 -8.47
CA GLU A 191 -15.57 19.88 -8.89
C GLU A 191 -14.52 19.63 -9.97
N ASP A 192 -13.62 18.67 -9.74
CA ASP A 192 -12.60 18.27 -10.73
C ASP A 192 -13.25 17.76 -12.03
N ALA A 193 -14.36 17.04 -11.92
CA ALA A 193 -15.09 16.52 -13.07
C ALA A 193 -15.78 17.61 -13.92
N ARG A 194 -16.07 18.77 -13.33
CA ARG A 194 -16.60 19.94 -14.04
C ARG A 194 -15.50 20.78 -14.69
N ALA A 195 -14.25 20.62 -14.26
CA ALA A 195 -13.12 21.33 -14.85
C ALA A 195 -12.92 20.93 -16.32
N VAL A 196 -12.71 21.92 -17.18
CA VAL A 196 -12.44 21.70 -18.62
C VAL A 196 -11.12 20.95 -18.83
N GLU A 197 -10.16 21.21 -17.95
CA GLU A 197 -8.84 20.60 -17.96
C GLU A 197 -8.47 20.21 -16.52
N ARG A 198 -7.83 19.04 -16.38
CA ARG A 198 -7.13 18.62 -15.17
C ARG A 198 -5.67 18.45 -15.54
N VAL A 199 -4.75 18.92 -14.70
CA VAL A 199 -3.32 18.92 -14.99
C VAL A 199 -2.58 18.14 -13.91
N PHE A 200 -1.78 17.17 -14.35
CA PHE A 200 -0.70 16.63 -13.53
C PHE A 200 0.59 17.34 -13.90
N GLU A 201 1.26 17.94 -12.93
CA GLU A 201 2.60 18.50 -13.12
C GLU A 201 3.57 17.55 -12.42
N VAL A 202 4.64 17.15 -13.09
CA VAL A 202 5.62 16.20 -12.55
C VAL A 202 7.00 16.81 -12.61
N SER A 203 7.69 16.86 -11.47
CA SER A 203 9.06 17.35 -11.38
C SER A 203 9.94 16.29 -10.73
N ILE A 204 11.08 15.98 -11.36
CA ILE A 204 12.15 15.15 -10.79
C ILE A 204 13.31 16.08 -10.48
N TYR A 205 13.77 16.08 -9.23
CA TYR A 205 14.93 16.88 -8.81
C TYR A 205 15.82 16.07 -7.88
N GLU A 206 17.11 16.42 -7.83
CA GLU A 206 18.00 15.85 -6.84
C GLU A 206 17.60 16.30 -5.42
N SER A 207 17.47 15.35 -4.49
CA SER A 207 16.94 15.60 -3.15
C SER A 207 17.78 16.59 -2.34
N ASP A 208 19.11 16.54 -2.47
CA ASP A 208 20.05 17.35 -1.68
C ASP A 208 20.18 18.78 -2.22
N THR A 209 20.35 18.94 -3.53
CA THR A 209 20.62 20.25 -4.16
C THR A 209 19.36 20.95 -4.66
N ARG A 210 18.26 20.20 -4.84
CA ARG A 210 17.03 20.64 -5.53
C ARG A 210 17.23 21.00 -7.00
N GLU A 211 18.32 20.57 -7.64
CA GLU A 211 18.51 20.74 -9.08
C GLU A 211 17.48 19.88 -9.85
N ILE A 212 16.74 20.52 -10.76
CA ILE A 212 15.69 19.86 -11.55
C ILE A 212 16.33 19.06 -12.68
N VAL A 213 15.94 17.79 -12.78
CA VAL A 213 16.38 16.80 -13.78
C VAL A 213 15.31 16.60 -14.86
N TYR A 214 14.04 16.76 -14.50
CA TYR A 214 12.90 16.64 -15.41
C TYR A 214 11.73 17.45 -14.88
N GLU A 215 10.97 18.06 -15.78
CA GLU A 215 9.72 18.74 -15.46
C GLU A 215 8.80 18.68 -16.69
N ASP A 216 7.53 18.32 -16.49
CA ASP A 216 6.54 18.23 -17.56
C ASP A 216 5.11 18.29 -17.02
N ASP A 217 4.17 18.68 -17.88
CA ASP A 217 2.75 18.83 -17.57
C ASP A 217 1.89 17.94 -18.45
N TYR A 218 1.01 17.15 -17.82
CA TYR A 218 0.10 16.24 -18.48
C TYR A 218 -1.33 16.72 -18.33
N THR A 219 -1.90 17.23 -19.42
CA THR A 219 -3.26 17.78 -19.45
C THR A 219 -4.28 16.71 -19.85
N LEU A 220 -5.23 16.45 -18.97
CA LEU A 220 -6.37 15.57 -19.20
C LEU A 220 -7.60 16.35 -19.64
N ARG A 221 -8.22 15.90 -20.74
CA ARG A 221 -9.42 16.51 -21.34
C ARG A 221 -10.63 15.57 -21.36
N ASP A 222 -10.42 14.29 -21.05
CA ASP A 222 -11.48 13.28 -21.11
C ASP A 222 -12.49 13.44 -19.96
N ALA A 223 -13.78 13.35 -20.28
CA ALA A 223 -14.83 13.43 -19.27
C ALA A 223 -14.65 12.35 -18.19
N VAL A 224 -14.89 12.69 -16.93
CA VAL A 224 -14.95 11.71 -15.83
C VAL A 224 -16.37 11.18 -15.73
N PRO A 225 -16.63 9.89 -16.00
CA PRO A 225 -17.97 9.34 -15.91
C PRO A 225 -18.49 9.34 -14.47
N ARG A 226 -19.79 9.59 -14.29
CA ARG A 226 -20.47 9.31 -13.02
C ARG A 226 -20.67 7.80 -12.86
N THR A 227 -20.72 7.35 -11.61
CA THR A 227 -20.95 5.96 -11.26
C THR A 227 -21.74 5.84 -9.97
N GLU A 228 -22.67 4.89 -9.93
CA GLU A 228 -23.53 4.62 -8.77
C GLU A 228 -22.97 3.50 -7.88
N LEU A 229 -21.78 2.96 -8.21
CA LEU A 229 -21.17 1.91 -7.41
C LEU A 229 -20.72 2.45 -6.04
N TRP A 230 -21.20 1.81 -4.98
CA TRP A 230 -21.04 2.23 -3.58
C TRP A 230 -19.58 2.36 -3.10
N HIS A 231 -18.62 1.77 -3.80
CA HIS A 231 -17.19 1.84 -3.47
C HIS A 231 -16.45 2.99 -4.19
N HIS A 232 -17.17 3.91 -4.84
CA HIS A 232 -16.65 5.16 -5.39
C HIS A 232 -17.18 6.34 -4.56
N PRO A 233 -16.43 6.81 -3.54
CA PRO A 233 -16.95 7.69 -2.48
C PRO A 233 -17.47 9.05 -2.99
N ASN A 234 -17.07 9.47 -4.19
CA ASN A 234 -17.46 10.75 -4.79
C ASN A 234 -18.55 10.62 -5.87
N GLY A 235 -19.09 9.42 -6.13
CA GLY A 235 -20.04 9.19 -7.23
C GLY A 235 -19.45 9.38 -8.63
N MET A 236 -18.12 9.46 -8.72
CA MET A 236 -17.33 9.62 -9.95
C MET A 236 -16.47 8.38 -10.15
N GLN A 237 -16.31 7.95 -11.40
CA GLN A 237 -15.45 6.81 -11.73
C GLN A 237 -13.98 7.22 -11.54
N PRO A 238 -13.21 6.50 -10.71
CA PRO A 238 -11.78 6.78 -10.54
C PRO A 238 -11.04 6.48 -11.84
N GLY A 239 -10.08 7.32 -12.17
CA GLY A 239 -9.20 7.15 -13.33
C GLY A 239 -7.88 6.51 -12.95
N VAL A 240 -7.37 5.61 -13.78
CA VAL A 240 -5.98 5.18 -13.75
C VAL A 240 -5.24 5.92 -14.86
N TYR A 241 -4.14 6.56 -14.50
CA TYR A 241 -3.33 7.39 -15.38
C TYR A 241 -1.92 6.85 -15.48
N TYR A 242 -1.33 7.07 -16.65
CA TYR A 242 0.00 6.64 -17.01
C TYR A 242 0.73 7.83 -17.62
N LEU A 243 1.67 8.38 -16.86
CA LEU A 243 2.48 9.53 -17.25
C LEU A 243 3.85 9.02 -17.66
N ILE A 244 4.31 9.40 -18.85
CA ILE A 244 5.58 8.93 -19.41
C ILE A 244 6.62 10.01 -19.16
N MET A 245 7.57 9.74 -18.27
CA MET A 245 8.67 10.64 -17.97
C MET A 245 9.94 10.20 -18.72
N THR A 246 10.72 11.14 -19.24
CA THR A 246 12.01 10.82 -19.90
C THR A 246 13.17 11.67 -19.33
N PRO A 247 13.52 11.50 -18.05
CA PRO A 247 14.63 12.23 -17.42
C PRO A 247 15.99 11.85 -18.02
N THR A 248 16.96 12.75 -17.86
CA THR A 248 18.37 12.47 -18.15
C THR A 248 19.21 12.67 -16.90
N PHE A 249 19.70 11.58 -16.32
CA PHE A 249 20.55 11.62 -15.13
C PHE A 249 22.01 11.75 -15.54
N VAL A 250 22.72 12.71 -14.93
CA VAL A 250 24.13 13.00 -15.27
C VAL A 250 25.13 12.57 -14.19
N ARG A 251 24.64 12.19 -13.00
CA ARG A 251 25.45 11.77 -11.84
C ARG A 251 24.64 10.89 -10.90
N GLU A 252 25.34 10.13 -10.07
CA GLU A 252 24.73 9.32 -9.01
C GLU A 252 24.20 10.23 -7.91
N ALA A 253 22.93 10.06 -7.52
CA ALA A 253 22.30 10.81 -6.44
C ALA A 253 20.96 10.19 -6.04
N GLN A 254 20.44 10.65 -4.89
CA GLN A 254 19.03 10.48 -4.54
C GLN A 254 18.23 11.61 -5.18
N HIS A 255 17.10 11.25 -5.79
CA HIS A 255 16.16 12.16 -6.42
C HIS A 255 14.79 12.02 -5.75
N THR A 256 14.00 13.06 -5.93
CA THR A 256 12.61 13.12 -5.52
C THR A 256 11.75 13.43 -6.73
N VAL A 257 10.68 12.65 -6.89
CA VAL A 257 9.66 12.82 -7.93
C VAL A 257 8.43 13.39 -7.25
N ASP A 258 8.21 14.69 -7.41
CA ASP A 258 6.99 15.34 -6.94
C ASP A 258 5.95 15.34 -8.05
N VAL A 259 4.71 15.04 -7.70
CA VAL A 259 3.54 15.18 -8.59
C VAL A 259 2.60 16.18 -7.97
N TYR A 260 2.14 17.13 -8.77
CA TYR A 260 1.12 18.09 -8.41
C TYR A 260 -0.15 17.79 -9.20
N LEU A 261 -1.30 17.94 -8.55
CA LEU A 261 -2.60 17.85 -9.17
C LEU A 261 -3.28 19.21 -9.07
N ASN A 262 -3.45 19.88 -10.22
CA ASN A 262 -3.99 21.24 -10.32
C ASN A 262 -3.24 22.23 -9.40
N GLY A 263 -1.90 22.18 -9.38
CA GLY A 263 -1.04 23.05 -8.57
C GLY A 263 -0.91 22.67 -7.08
N HIS A 264 -1.59 21.62 -6.62
CA HIS A 264 -1.43 21.10 -5.25
C HIS A 264 -0.53 19.87 -5.26
N ARG A 265 0.51 19.87 -4.41
CA ARG A 265 1.42 18.70 -4.33
C ARG A 265 0.64 17.47 -3.88
N ALA A 266 0.49 16.53 -4.78
CA ALA A 266 -0.31 15.34 -4.61
C ALA A 266 0.49 14.20 -3.98
N LEU A 267 1.75 14.04 -4.35
CA LEU A 267 2.65 13.04 -3.78
C LEU A 267 4.12 13.36 -4.06
N SER A 268 5.01 12.62 -3.41
CA SER A 268 6.47 12.71 -3.50
C SER A 268 7.05 11.30 -3.43
N LEU A 269 7.75 10.81 -4.46
CA LEU A 269 8.36 9.47 -4.50
C LEU A 269 9.90 9.56 -4.51
N PRO A 270 10.61 8.70 -3.77
CA PRO A 270 12.07 8.63 -3.84
C PRO A 270 12.53 7.89 -5.11
N LEU A 271 13.67 8.32 -5.67
CA LEU A 271 14.33 7.66 -6.80
C LEU A 271 15.85 7.77 -6.69
N GLY A 272 16.51 6.67 -6.31
CA GLY A 272 17.97 6.59 -6.34
C GLY A 272 18.50 6.34 -7.75
N VAL A 273 19.67 6.89 -8.07
CA VAL A 273 20.44 6.57 -9.29
C VAL A 273 21.88 6.26 -8.89
N THR A 274 22.40 5.11 -9.33
CA THR A 274 23.80 4.70 -9.11
C THR A 274 24.36 4.01 -10.36
N THR A 275 25.69 3.90 -10.48
CA THR A 275 26.33 3.20 -11.59
C THR A 275 26.95 1.87 -11.19
N ARG A 276 26.87 0.89 -12.09
CA ARG A 276 27.56 -0.41 -11.99
C ARG A 276 28.08 -0.82 -13.36
N PRO A 277 29.40 -0.65 -13.63
CA PRO A 277 29.99 -0.97 -14.93
C PRO A 277 29.90 -2.46 -15.33
N ASP A 278 29.57 -3.34 -14.40
CA ASP A 278 29.36 -4.77 -14.63
C ASP A 278 27.94 -5.13 -15.09
N VAL A 279 26.99 -4.19 -15.01
CA VAL A 279 25.63 -4.36 -15.52
C VAL A 279 25.62 -4.03 -17.02
N PRO A 280 25.09 -4.90 -17.90
CA PRO A 280 24.97 -4.61 -19.33
C PRO A 280 24.21 -3.31 -19.62
N ASP A 281 24.60 -2.57 -20.66
CA ASP A 281 23.93 -1.32 -21.10
C ASP A 281 22.42 -1.51 -21.39
N ASP A 282 21.98 -2.75 -21.67
CA ASP A 282 20.59 -3.13 -21.95
C ASP A 282 19.83 -3.65 -20.71
N ALA A 283 20.50 -3.89 -19.58
CA ALA A 283 19.91 -4.43 -18.36
C ALA A 283 19.42 -3.31 -17.43
N SER A 284 18.29 -2.71 -17.79
CA SER A 284 17.61 -1.76 -16.91
C SER A 284 16.92 -2.50 -15.75
N THR A 285 17.11 -1.96 -14.53
CA THR A 285 16.44 -2.28 -13.25
C THR A 285 16.98 -3.46 -12.43
N VAL A 286 17.67 -3.15 -11.32
CA VAL A 286 17.85 -4.07 -10.19
C VAL A 286 17.17 -3.48 -8.96
N TYR A 287 16.31 -4.28 -8.34
CA TYR A 287 15.51 -3.97 -7.15
C TYR A 287 16.36 -3.44 -5.99
N VAL A 288 15.81 -2.46 -5.26
CA VAL A 288 16.10 -2.29 -3.82
C VAL A 288 14.77 -2.36 -3.09
N GLN A 289 14.61 -3.44 -2.31
CA GLN A 289 13.65 -3.46 -1.21
C GLN A 289 13.97 -2.28 -0.28
N PRO A 290 12.97 -1.52 0.20
CA PRO A 290 13.24 -0.51 1.22
C PRO A 290 13.84 -1.19 2.46
N ALA A 291 14.90 -0.59 2.99
CA ALA A 291 15.58 -1.00 4.23
C ALA A 291 14.71 -0.77 5.47
#